data_AF-A0A420MN98-F1
#
_entry.id   AF-A0A420MN98-F1
#
_cell.length_a   1.000
_cell.length_b   1.000
_cell.length_c   1.000
_cell.angle_alpha   90.00
_cell.angle_beta   90.00
_cell.angle_gamma   90.00
#
_symmetry.space_group_name_H-M   'P 1'
#
loop_
_entity.id
_entity.type
_entity.pdbx_description
1 polymer ?
#
loop_
_entity_poly.entity_id
_entity_poly.type
_entity_poly.pdbx_seq_one_letter_code
_entity_poly.pdbx_strand_id
1 'polypeptide(L)'
;MNYTGKGDRPGPWKVSDAPERYIELMKKNIIGIEISIHRLEGKFKMSQEMRKGDRDGVIQGFGSMESDACQVIATMVQERSDLKEAQNK
;
A
#
# COMPACT_ATOMS: atom_id res chain seq x y z
N MET A 1 24.84 -6.04 25.00
CA MET A 1 24.08 -5.08 24.18
C MET A 1 23.67 -3.93 25.10
N ASN A 2 24.42 -2.83 25.11
CA ASN A 2 24.23 -1.75 26.10
C ASN A 2 23.73 -0.44 25.45
N TYR A 3 23.08 -0.49 24.28
CA TYR A 3 22.52 0.69 23.66
C TYR A 3 21.05 0.86 24.08
N THR A 4 20.82 1.69 25.09
CA THR A 4 19.49 1.97 25.66
C THR A 4 18.83 3.22 25.05
N GLY A 5 19.40 3.81 23.99
CA GLY A 5 18.86 5.00 23.32
C GLY A 5 18.87 6.29 24.17
N LYS A 6 19.50 6.29 25.36
CA LYS A 6 19.57 7.43 26.29
C LYS A 6 20.89 8.22 26.20
N GLY A 7 21.37 8.51 24.99
CA GLY A 7 22.58 9.31 24.73
C GLY A 7 22.47 10.15 23.46
N ASP A 8 23.57 10.79 23.04
CA ASP A 8 23.67 11.52 21.75
C ASP A 8 23.09 10.65 20.64
N ARG A 9 22.10 11.16 19.92
CA ARG A 9 21.48 10.49 18.77
C ARG A 9 22.55 10.37 17.69
N PRO A 10 23.25 9.24 17.56
CA PRO A 10 24.17 9.06 16.46
C PRO A 10 23.33 9.09 15.19
N GLY A 11 23.94 9.43 14.05
CA GLY A 11 23.25 9.38 12.76
C GLY A 11 22.59 8.02 12.48
N PRO A 12 21.81 7.91 11.39
CA PRO A 12 21.13 6.66 11.03
C PRO A 12 22.06 5.46 11.12
N TRP A 13 21.55 4.36 11.70
CA TRP A 13 22.31 3.12 11.84
C TRP A 13 22.72 2.58 10.46
N LYS A 14 23.94 2.07 10.38
CA LYS A 14 24.45 1.34 9.22
C LYS A 14 24.47 -0.14 9.54
N VAL A 15 24.23 -0.98 8.54
CA VAL A 15 24.37 -2.43 8.68
C VAL A 15 25.78 -2.81 9.17
N SER A 16 26.80 -2.06 8.74
CA SER A 16 28.21 -2.21 9.17
C SER A 16 28.46 -1.90 10.65
N ASP A 17 27.49 -1.30 11.37
CA ASP A 17 27.63 -1.02 12.80
C ASP A 17 27.43 -2.30 13.65
N ALA A 18 26.87 -3.36 13.05
CA ALA A 18 26.79 -4.68 13.68
C ALA A 18 28.10 -5.46 13.51
N PRO A 19 28.47 -6.34 14.47
CA PRO A 19 29.64 -7.19 14.32
C PRO A 19 29.58 -8.06 13.06
N GLU A 20 30.68 -8.15 12.32
CA GLU A 20 30.74 -8.86 11.03
C GLU A 20 30.24 -10.32 11.14
N ARG A 21 30.68 -11.04 12.19
CA ARG A 21 30.23 -12.42 12.44
C ARG A 21 28.72 -12.53 12.66
N TYR A 22 28.10 -11.52 13.27
CA TYR A 22 26.65 -11.47 13.47
C TYR A 22 25.93 -11.29 12.13
N ILE A 23 26.40 -10.39 11.27
CA ILE A 23 25.88 -10.18 9.92
C ILE A 23 25.97 -11.47 9.11
N GLU A 24 27.12 -12.13 9.10
CA GLU A 24 27.35 -13.37 8.35
C GLU A 24 26.46 -14.53 8.83
N LEU A 25 26.22 -14.65 10.14
CA LEU A 25 25.29 -15.65 10.68
C LEU A 25 23.84 -15.35 10.29
N MET A 26 23.41 -14.10 10.38
CA MET A 26 22.05 -13.70 10.01
C MET A 26 21.79 -13.89 8.52
N LYS A 27 22.75 -13.53 7.65
CA LYS A 27 22.66 -13.71 6.20
C LYS A 27 22.42 -15.16 5.79
N LYS A 28 23.04 -16.13 6.47
CA LYS A 28 22.85 -17.56 6.18
C LYS A 28 21.41 -18.04 6.37
N ASN A 29 20.62 -17.33 7.17
CA ASN A 29 19.23 -17.65 7.47
C ASN A 29 18.23 -16.86 6.61
N ILE A 30 18.71 -16.03 5.67
CA ILE A 30 17.86 -15.26 4.76
C ILE A 30 17.78 -16.00 3.44
N ILE A 31 16.56 -16.36 3.04
CA ILE A 31 16.29 -16.91 1.72
C ILE A 31 15.88 -15.76 0.81
N GLY A 32 16.75 -15.41 -0.15
CA GLY A 32 16.42 -14.47 -1.20
C GLY A 32 15.49 -15.11 -2.22
N ILE A 33 14.42 -14.42 -2.59
CA ILE A 33 13.57 -14.79 -3.72
C ILE A 33 13.58 -13.65 -4.73
N GLU A 34 13.59 -13.99 -6.00
CA GLU A 34 13.41 -13.04 -7.10
C GLU A 34 12.10 -13.36 -7.82
N ILE A 35 11.27 -12.35 -8.06
CA ILE A 35 10.02 -12.48 -8.80
C ILE A 35 10.13 -11.62 -10.06
N SER A 36 10.38 -12.26 -11.20
CA SER A 36 10.35 -11.58 -12.50
C SER A 36 8.90 -11.29 -12.90
N ILE A 37 8.56 -10.02 -13.09
CA ILE A 37 7.20 -9.61 -13.48
C ILE A 37 7.03 -9.84 -14.99
N HIS A 38 6.28 -10.88 -15.37
CA HIS A 38 5.94 -11.14 -16.78
C HIS A 38 4.61 -10.52 -17.21
N ARG A 39 3.66 -10.42 -16.28
CA ARG A 39 2.33 -9.84 -16.52
C ARG A 39 1.77 -9.33 -15.20
N LEU A 40 1.04 -8.23 -15.27
CA LEU A 40 0.22 -7.72 -14.17
C LEU A 40 -1.24 -7.76 -14.59
N GLU A 41 -2.08 -8.34 -13.74
CA GLU A 41 -3.53 -8.33 -13.89
C GLU A 41 -4.13 -7.76 -12.61
N GLY A 42 -5.21 -7.00 -12.77
CA GLY A 42 -5.94 -6.44 -11.65
C GLY A 42 -7.43 -6.41 -11.97
N LYS A 43 -8.26 -6.53 -10.93
CA LYS A 43 -9.72 -6.43 -11.06
C LYS A 43 -10.24 -5.38 -10.09
N PHE A 44 -10.95 -4.39 -10.63
CA PHE A 44 -11.64 -3.40 -9.83
C PHE A 44 -13.07 -3.84 -9.58
N LYS A 45 -13.44 -4.00 -8.30
CA LYS A 45 -14.80 -4.27 -7.85
C LYS A 45 -15.31 -3.03 -7.10
N MET A 46 -15.86 -2.08 -7.84
CA MET A 46 -16.23 -0.74 -7.36
C MET A 46 -17.66 -0.38 -7.82
N SER A 47 -18.55 -1.38 -7.89
CA SER A 47 -19.96 -1.24 -8.24
C SER A 47 -20.23 -0.58 -9.60
N GLN A 48 -19.32 -0.75 -10.57
CA GLN A 48 -19.40 -0.09 -11.89
C GLN A 48 -20.63 -0.52 -12.71
N GLU A 49 -21.21 -1.68 -12.39
CA GLU A 49 -22.44 -2.23 -12.96
C GLU A 49 -23.71 -1.60 -12.40
N MET A 50 -23.64 -0.92 -11.26
CA MET A 50 -24.78 -0.32 -10.59
C MET A 50 -25.20 0.99 -11.26
N ARG A 51 -26.40 1.46 -10.94
CA ARG A 51 -26.91 2.74 -11.47
C ARG A 51 -26.07 3.89 -10.92
N LYS A 52 -26.04 5.02 -11.62
CA LYS A 52 -25.26 6.21 -11.22
C LYS A 52 -25.58 6.67 -9.80
N GLY A 53 -26.85 6.78 -9.44
CA GLY A 53 -27.25 7.20 -8.08
C GLY A 53 -26.74 6.29 -6.97
N ASP A 54 -26.65 4.97 -7.20
CA ASP A 54 -26.10 4.03 -6.22
C ASP A 54 -24.60 4.26 -6.02
N ARG A 55 -23.87 4.48 -7.13
CA ARG A 55 -22.43 4.80 -7.10
C ARG A 55 -22.17 6.14 -6.41
N ASP A 56 -22.97 7.16 -6.72
CA ASP A 56 -22.87 8.49 -6.10
C ASP A 56 -23.13 8.43 -4.58
N GLY A 57 -24.11 7.62 -4.15
CA GLY A 57 -24.39 7.41 -2.73
C GLY A 57 -23.23 6.73 -1.99
N VAL A 58 -22.57 5.75 -2.62
CA VAL A 58 -21.36 5.11 -2.08
C VAL A 58 -20.22 6.12 -1.95
N ILE A 59 -19.99 6.94 -2.98
CA ILE A 59 -18.92 7.96 -2.98
C ILE A 59 -19.15 8.97 -1.85
N GLN A 60 -20.38 9.48 -1.70
CA GLN A 60 -20.71 10.42 -0.64
C GLN A 60 -20.60 9.79 0.75
N GLY A 61 -21.15 8.58 0.93
CA GLY A 61 -21.15 7.89 2.22
C GLY A 61 -19.75 7.59 2.73
N PHE A 62 -18.86 7.07 1.88
CA PHE A 62 -17.46 6.85 2.25
C PHE A 62 -16.66 8.16 2.35
N GLY A 63 -16.93 9.15 1.49
CA GLY A 63 -16.27 10.45 1.50
C GLY A 63 -16.58 11.30 2.74
N SER A 64 -17.70 11.06 3.42
CA SER A 64 -18.03 11.75 4.68
C SER A 64 -17.38 11.15 5.93
N MET A 65 -16.66 10.03 5.80
CA MET A 65 -16.03 9.36 6.95
C MET A 65 -14.58 9.83 7.12
N GLU A 66 -14.18 10.10 8.37
CA GLU A 66 -12.79 10.43 8.74
C GLU A 66 -11.93 9.16 8.83
N SER A 67 -11.70 8.53 7.67
CA SER A 67 -10.87 7.34 7.55
C SER A 67 -10.18 7.32 6.20
N ASP A 68 -8.85 7.19 6.20
CA ASP A 68 -8.04 7.13 4.98
C ASP A 68 -8.53 6.02 4.01
N ALA A 69 -8.89 4.86 4.56
CA ALA A 69 -9.41 3.75 3.76
C ALA A 69 -10.75 4.12 3.09
N CYS A 70 -11.63 4.84 3.78
CA CYS A 70 -12.91 5.28 3.23
C CYS A 70 -12.69 6.31 2.11
N GLN A 71 -11.77 7.25 2.31
CA GLN A 71 -11.42 8.25 1.30
C GLN A 71 -10.84 7.61 0.03
N VAL A 72 -9.99 6.60 0.19
CA VAL A 72 -9.44 5.83 -0.95
C VAL A 72 -10.55 5.09 -1.71
N ILE A 73 -11.50 4.47 -1.01
CA ILE A 73 -12.62 3.78 -1.66
C ILE A 73 -13.53 4.76 -2.41
N ALA A 74 -13.91 5.88 -1.79
CA ALA A 74 -14.72 6.91 -2.45
C ALA A 74 -14.06 7.39 -3.75
N THR A 75 -12.76 7.67 -3.70
CA THR A 75 -11.97 8.09 -4.86
C THR A 75 -11.94 7.02 -5.95
N MET A 76 -11.70 5.74 -5.58
CA MET A 76 -11.67 4.65 -6.56
C MET A 76 -13.04 4.36 -7.17
N VAL A 77 -14.13 4.47 -6.42
CA VAL A 77 -15.48 4.31 -6.97
C VAL A 77 -15.79 5.41 -7.97
N GLN A 78 -15.43 6.67 -7.65
CA GLN A 78 -15.56 7.79 -8.58
C GLN A 78 -14.76 7.55 -9.87
N GLU A 79 -13.45 7.28 -9.76
CA GLU A 79 -12.57 7.04 -10.92
C GLU A 79 -13.11 5.92 -11.83
N ARG A 80 -13.51 4.78 -11.24
CA ARG A 80 -13.99 3.63 -12.01
C ARG A 80 -15.39 3.85 -12.58
N SER A 81 -16.23 4.64 -11.91
CA SER A 81 -17.54 5.07 -12.42
C SER A 81 -17.38 5.92 -13.67
N ASP A 82 -16.49 6.92 -13.63
CA ASP A 82 -16.24 7.84 -14.74
C ASP A 82 -15.63 7.13 -15.95
N LEU A 83 -14.66 6.23 -15.72
CA LEU A 83 -14.10 5.38 -16.78
C LEU A 83 -15.16 4.51 -17.44
N LYS A 84 -16.09 3.94 -16.66
CA LYS A 84 -17.18 3.11 -17.20
C LYS A 84 -18.16 3.95 -18.03
N GLU A 85 -18.48 5.16 -17.58
CA GLU A 85 -19.33 6.09 -18.35
C GLU A 85 -18.67 6.54 -19.65
N ALA A 86 -17.36 6.77 -19.66
CA ALA A 86 -16.61 7.14 -20.85
C ALA A 86 -16.54 6.01 -21.89
N GLN A 87 -16.44 4.74 -21.45
CA GLN A 87 -16.42 3.57 -22.35
C GLN A 87 -17.77 3.27 -23.01
N ASN A 88 -18.87 3.74 -22.42
CA ASN A 88 -20.22 3.49 -22.92
C ASN A 88 -20.75 4.62 -23.83
N LYS A 89 -19.95 5.66 -24.08
CA LYS A 89 -20.23 6.73 -25.06
C LYS A 89 -19.60 6.39 -26.39
#